data_AF-A0A4Q9Q8Y1-F1
#
_entry.id   AF-A0A4Q9Q8Y1-F1
#
_cell.length_a   1.000
_cell.length_b   1.000
_cell.length_c   1.000
_cell.angle_alpha   90.00
_cell.angle_beta   90.00
_cell.angle_gamma   90.00
#
_symmetry.space_group_name_H-M   'P 1'
#
loop_
_entity.id
_entity.type
_entity.pdbx_description
1 polymer ?
#
loop_
_entity_poly.entity_id
_entity_poly.type
_entity_poly.pdbx_seq_one_letter_code
_entity_poly.pdbx_strand_id
1 'polypeptide(L)'
;MGFAGAMADPKTIHDAQAPWPSGSAPPGPLAKATQVTMIQLAHTVGLLGLINVFVLGAARKYLFAHPVLQEKIVGALFTPLLFADVVHIIITWWALGDNRWHFWEWSSLLWLTFLTGFSLLIPRVAWHMGVGRYVDRRDGQAHRKA
;
A
#
# COMPACT_ATOMS: atom_id res chain seq x y z
N MET A 1 -0.16 11.16 7.14
CA MET A 1 0.60 12.05 6.23
C MET A 1 1.11 11.22 5.05
N GLY A 2 0.27 10.94 4.05
CA GLY A 2 0.65 10.18 2.84
C GLY A 2 1.12 11.12 1.72
N PHE A 3 0.61 10.92 0.49
CA PHE A 3 0.83 11.83 -0.66
C PHE A 3 0.75 13.33 -0.29
N ALA A 4 -0.31 13.75 0.39
CA ALA A 4 -0.50 15.15 0.79
C ALA A 4 0.58 15.67 1.76
N GLY A 5 1.12 14.79 2.63
CA GLY A 5 2.20 15.15 3.55
C GLY A 5 3.52 15.36 2.82
N ALA A 6 3.85 14.48 1.87
CA ALA A 6 5.06 14.61 1.05
C ALA A 6 5.03 15.83 0.12
N MET A 7 3.84 16.25 -0.32
CA MET A 7 3.65 17.49 -1.09
C MET A 7 3.82 18.75 -0.23
N ALA A 8 3.35 18.71 1.03
CA ALA A 8 3.41 19.86 1.94
C ALA A 8 4.79 20.06 2.56
N ASP A 9 5.44 18.97 2.99
CA ASP A 9 6.78 19.01 3.60
C ASP A 9 7.61 17.77 3.21
N PRO A 10 8.24 17.78 2.02
CA PRO A 10 9.02 16.64 1.53
C PRO A 10 10.26 16.37 2.39
N LYS A 11 10.82 17.39 3.08
CA LYS A 11 12.01 17.21 3.92
C LYS A 11 11.67 16.40 5.16
N THR A 12 10.65 16.80 5.90
CA THR A 12 10.26 16.09 7.13
C THR A 12 9.88 14.64 6.81
N ILE A 13 9.17 14.40 5.70
CA ILE A 13 8.79 13.05 5.29
C ILE A 13 10.00 12.22 4.87
N HIS A 14 10.94 12.78 4.10
CA HIS A 14 12.18 12.12 3.71
C HIS A 14 13.03 11.75 4.93
N ASP A 15 13.25 12.71 5.83
CA ASP A 15 14.15 12.53 6.96
C ASP A 15 13.60 11.54 8.02
N ALA A 16 12.30 11.27 7.97
CA ALA A 16 11.64 10.32 8.84
C ALA A 16 11.48 8.91 8.24
N GLN A 17 11.99 8.65 7.02
CA GLN A 17 11.87 7.32 6.36
C GLN A 17 12.72 6.24 7.03
N ALA A 18 13.90 6.61 7.55
CA ALA A 18 14.85 5.68 8.15
C ALA A 18 15.69 6.37 9.22
N PRO A 19 16.25 5.64 10.19
CA PRO A 19 17.18 6.18 11.16
C PRO A 19 18.43 6.75 10.47
N TRP A 20 18.90 7.91 10.94
CA TRP A 20 20.15 8.50 10.47
C TRP A 20 21.34 7.88 11.20
N PRO A 21 22.44 7.51 10.52
CA PRO A 21 23.64 6.96 11.17
C PRO A 21 24.24 7.89 12.23
N SER A 22 24.13 9.21 12.03
CA SER A 22 24.57 10.26 12.95
C SER A 22 23.56 10.58 14.07
N GLY A 23 22.41 9.90 14.12
CA GLY A 23 21.30 10.17 15.06
C GLY A 23 20.47 11.41 14.73
N SER A 24 20.91 12.25 13.78
CA SER A 24 20.19 13.44 13.32
C SER A 24 20.27 13.60 11.80
N ALA A 25 19.19 14.15 11.23
CA ALA A 25 19.13 14.47 9.81
C ALA A 25 20.09 15.61 9.47
N PRO A 26 20.73 15.59 8.28
CA PRO A 26 21.58 16.68 7.84
C PRO A 26 20.85 18.02 7.86
N PRO A 27 21.50 19.09 8.36
CA PRO A 27 20.94 20.42 8.34
C PRO A 27 20.87 20.95 6.90
N GLY A 28 19.87 21.79 6.63
CA GLY A 28 19.68 22.42 5.33
C GLY A 28 18.62 21.74 4.44
N PRO A 29 18.36 22.32 3.26
CA PRO A 29 17.35 21.81 2.34
C PRO A 29 17.82 20.51 1.67
N LEU A 30 16.85 19.66 1.32
CA LEU A 30 17.11 18.53 0.43
C LEU A 30 17.63 19.04 -0.92
N ALA A 31 18.52 18.27 -1.55
CA ALA A 31 18.90 18.51 -2.93
C ALA A 31 17.66 18.54 -3.83
N LYS A 32 17.65 19.44 -4.82
CA LYS A 32 16.51 19.61 -5.74
C LYS A 32 16.09 18.29 -6.39
N ALA A 33 17.06 17.46 -6.76
CA ALA A 33 16.81 16.13 -7.32
C ALA A 33 16.01 15.24 -6.34
N THR A 34 16.45 15.15 -5.08
CA THR A 34 15.75 14.39 -4.03
C THR A 34 14.32 14.89 -3.82
N GLN A 35 14.11 16.21 -3.80
CA GLN A 35 12.76 16.78 -3.68
C GLN A 35 11.85 16.37 -4.84
N VAL A 36 12.34 16.48 -6.08
CA VAL A 36 11.58 16.08 -7.27
C VAL A 36 11.26 14.59 -7.24
N THR A 37 12.23 13.74 -6.90
CA THR A 37 12.02 12.29 -6.76
C THR A 37 10.95 11.98 -5.71
N MET A 38 11.01 12.62 -4.54
CA MET A 38 10.01 12.45 -3.48
C MET A 38 8.60 12.85 -3.93
N ILE A 39 8.47 14.00 -4.61
CA ILE A 39 7.19 14.50 -5.12
C ILE A 39 6.63 13.58 -6.20
N GLN A 40 7.47 13.12 -7.13
CA GLN A 40 7.06 12.18 -8.19
C GLN A 40 6.62 10.83 -7.62
N LEU A 41 7.33 10.33 -6.60
CA LEU A 41 6.94 9.12 -5.89
C LEU A 41 5.59 9.31 -5.21
N ALA A 42 5.42 10.42 -4.49
CA ALA A 42 4.17 10.76 -3.82
C ALA A 42 3.01 10.84 -4.84
N HIS A 43 3.21 11.52 -5.96
CA HIS A 43 2.23 11.62 -7.05
C HIS A 43 1.83 10.25 -7.59
N THR A 44 2.81 9.38 -7.87
CA THR A 44 2.56 8.02 -8.38
C THR A 44 1.74 7.18 -7.38
N VAL A 45 2.06 7.27 -6.09
CA VAL A 45 1.30 6.59 -5.03
C VAL A 45 -0.13 7.15 -4.93
N GLY A 46 -0.30 8.47 -5.04
CA GLY A 46 -1.61 9.12 -5.07
C GLY A 46 -2.46 8.66 -6.26
N LEU A 47 -1.87 8.61 -7.45
CA LEU A 47 -2.52 8.12 -8.66
C LEU A 47 -2.95 6.65 -8.51
N LEU A 48 -2.10 5.79 -7.93
CA LEU A 48 -2.42 4.39 -7.68
C LEU A 48 -3.60 4.23 -6.71
N GLY A 49 -3.66 5.07 -5.66
CA GLY A 49 -4.81 5.14 -4.76
C GLY A 49 -6.10 5.53 -5.50
N LEU A 50 -6.02 6.50 -6.40
CA LEU A 50 -7.14 6.96 -7.20
C LEU A 50 -7.65 5.89 -8.18
N ILE A 51 -6.73 5.18 -8.85
CA ILE A 51 -7.05 4.03 -9.71
C ILE A 51 -7.81 2.97 -8.90
N ASN A 52 -7.37 2.67 -7.67
CA ASN A 52 -8.07 1.72 -6.81
C ASN A 52 -9.52 2.16 -6.53
N VAL A 53 -9.73 3.42 -6.17
CA VAL A 53 -11.08 3.95 -5.89
C VAL A 53 -11.98 3.80 -7.12
N PHE A 54 -11.50 4.19 -8.31
CA PHE A 54 -12.31 4.12 -9.53
C PHE A 54 -12.58 2.69 -9.99
N VAL A 55 -11.57 1.83 -10.02
CA VAL A 55 -11.73 0.45 -10.50
C VAL A 55 -12.61 -0.35 -9.54
N LEU A 56 -12.41 -0.24 -8.23
CA LEU A 56 -13.26 -0.92 -7.26
C LEU A 56 -14.68 -0.36 -7.24
N GLY A 57 -14.83 0.95 -7.37
CA GLY A 57 -16.13 1.60 -7.50
C GLY A 57 -16.89 1.13 -8.75
N ALA A 58 -16.20 1.06 -9.89
CA ALA A 58 -16.77 0.56 -11.13
C ALA A 58 -17.13 -0.93 -11.04
N ALA A 59 -16.25 -1.76 -10.47
CA ALA A 59 -16.51 -3.18 -10.27
C ALA A 59 -17.74 -3.41 -9.38
N ARG A 60 -17.87 -2.66 -8.28
CA ARG A 60 -19.04 -2.74 -7.40
C ARG A 60 -20.33 -2.28 -8.08
N LYS A 61 -20.27 -1.20 -8.86
CA LYS A 61 -21.47 -0.57 -9.46
C LYS A 61 -21.95 -1.30 -10.71
N TYR A 62 -21.05 -1.76 -11.57
CA TYR A 62 -21.38 -2.25 -12.91
C TYR A 62 -21.20 -3.76 -13.07
N LEU A 63 -20.43 -4.42 -12.22
CA LEU A 63 -20.15 -5.87 -12.35
C LEU A 63 -20.86 -6.73 -11.31
N PHE A 64 -21.74 -6.16 -10.49
CA PHE A 64 -22.44 -6.90 -9.43
C PHE A 64 -23.24 -8.11 -9.96
N ALA A 65 -23.80 -8.00 -11.18
CA ALA A 65 -24.55 -9.08 -11.83
C ALA A 65 -23.64 -10.13 -12.50
N HIS A 66 -22.34 -9.86 -12.63
CA HIS A 66 -21.36 -10.73 -13.28
C HIS A 66 -20.19 -11.01 -12.33
N PRO A 67 -20.41 -11.77 -11.24
CA PRO A 67 -19.43 -11.96 -10.16
C PRO A 67 -18.12 -12.58 -10.63
N VAL A 68 -18.16 -13.44 -11.66
CA VAL A 68 -16.95 -14.04 -12.27
C VAL A 68 -16.08 -12.97 -12.94
N LEU A 69 -16.69 -12.02 -13.65
CA LEU A 69 -15.95 -10.94 -14.30
C LEU A 69 -15.43 -9.93 -13.26
N GLN A 70 -16.25 -9.64 -12.25
CA GLN A 70 -15.85 -8.83 -11.10
C GLN A 70 -14.62 -9.42 -10.40
N GLU A 71 -14.61 -10.73 -10.14
CA GLU A 71 -13.49 -11.43 -9.51
C GLU A 71 -12.21 -11.32 -10.36
N LYS A 72 -12.30 -11.51 -11.68
CA LYS A 72 -11.13 -11.39 -12.57
C LYS A 72 -10.55 -9.98 -12.58
N ILE A 73 -11.39 -8.94 -12.66
CA ILE A 73 -10.94 -7.54 -12.73
C ILE A 73 -10.36 -7.10 -11.37
N VAL A 74 -11.06 -7.38 -10.28
CA VAL A 74 -10.54 -7.05 -8.93
C VAL A 74 -9.29 -7.86 -8.62
N GLY A 75 -9.20 -9.11 -9.06
CA GLY A 75 -8.01 -9.94 -8.92
C GLY A 75 -6.81 -9.40 -9.69
N ALA A 76 -7.02 -8.94 -10.93
CA ALA A 76 -5.97 -8.30 -11.73
C ALA A 76 -5.45 -7.00 -11.08
N LEU A 77 -6.30 -6.29 -10.34
CA LEU A 77 -5.91 -5.11 -9.56
C LEU A 77 -5.20 -5.49 -8.26
N PHE A 78 -5.74 -6.43 -7.50
CA PHE A 78 -5.24 -6.75 -6.15
C PHE A 78 -3.95 -7.56 -6.15
N THR A 79 -3.72 -8.41 -7.16
CA THR A 79 -2.49 -9.22 -7.25
C THR A 79 -1.21 -8.36 -7.25
N PRO A 80 -1.02 -7.38 -8.15
CA PRO A 80 0.18 -6.55 -8.14
C PRO A 80 0.26 -5.67 -6.89
N LEU A 81 -0.88 -5.25 -6.33
CA LEU A 81 -0.91 -4.45 -5.12
C LEU A 81 -0.52 -5.25 -3.87
N LEU A 82 -0.95 -6.51 -3.79
CA LEU A 82 -0.52 -7.43 -2.75
C LEU A 82 0.99 -7.66 -2.81
N PHE A 83 1.53 -7.84 -4.02
CA PHE A 83 2.97 -7.93 -4.21
C PHE A 83 3.68 -6.64 -3.74
N ALA A 84 3.14 -5.47 -4.10
CA ALA A 84 3.67 -4.18 -3.65
C ALA A 84 3.62 -4.05 -2.12
N ASP A 85 2.54 -4.46 -1.47
CA ASP A 85 2.39 -4.41 0.00
C ASP A 85 3.47 -5.26 0.70
N VAL A 86 3.72 -6.47 0.21
CA VAL A 86 4.78 -7.36 0.74
C VAL A 86 6.17 -6.77 0.53
N VAL A 87 6.46 -6.30 -0.69
CA VAL A 87 7.75 -5.66 -1.00
C VAL A 87 7.96 -4.41 -0.15
N HIS A 88 6.91 -3.61 0.04
CA HIS A 88 6.98 -2.40 0.86
C HIS A 88 7.35 -2.73 2.30
N ILE A 89 6.69 -3.72 2.92
CA ILE A 89 7.03 -4.17 4.29
C ILE A 89 8.47 -4.67 4.36
N ILE A 90 8.94 -5.45 3.38
CA ILE A 90 10.32 -5.95 3.35
C ILE A 90 11.33 -4.80 3.29
N ILE A 91 11.10 -3.81 2.40
CA ILE A 91 11.97 -2.65 2.26
C ILE A 91 11.96 -1.80 3.51
N THR A 92 10.79 -1.51 4.09
CA THR A 92 10.67 -0.76 5.36
C THR A 92 11.39 -1.50 6.48
N TRP A 93 11.22 -2.82 6.59
CA TRP A 93 11.88 -3.63 7.60
C TRP A 93 13.41 -3.63 7.44
N TRP A 94 13.90 -3.69 6.20
CA TRP A 94 15.32 -3.59 5.89
C TRP A 94 15.89 -2.21 6.23
N ALA A 95 15.17 -1.14 5.89
CA ALA A 95 15.60 0.25 6.12
C ALA A 95 15.77 0.61 7.62
N LEU A 96 15.13 -0.15 8.52
CA LEU A 96 15.26 0.06 9.96
C LEU A 96 16.57 -0.47 10.56
N GLY A 97 17.30 -1.32 9.86
CA GLY A 97 18.55 -1.90 10.39
C GLY A 97 18.35 -2.56 11.75
N ASP A 98 19.18 -2.21 12.74
CA ASP A 98 19.09 -2.77 14.10
C ASP A 98 17.83 -2.31 14.85
N ASN A 99 17.31 -1.11 14.53
CA ASN A 99 16.12 -0.54 15.17
C ASN A 99 14.81 -1.30 14.85
N ARG A 100 14.84 -2.27 13.94
CA ARG A 100 13.66 -3.08 13.56
C ARG A 100 13.07 -3.89 14.73
N TRP A 101 13.84 -4.15 15.78
CA TRP A 101 13.39 -4.91 16.96
C TRP A 101 13.01 -4.01 18.15
N HIS A 102 13.31 -2.71 18.07
CA HIS A 102 13.08 -1.72 19.12
C HIS A 102 11.74 -1.02 18.92
N PHE A 103 10.63 -1.76 18.94
CA PHE A 103 9.29 -1.26 18.62
C PHE A 103 8.86 -0.03 19.43
N TRP A 104 9.33 0.09 20.67
CA TRP A 104 9.02 1.22 21.55
C TRP A 104 9.73 2.52 21.15
N GLU A 105 10.80 2.43 20.38
CA GLU A 105 11.60 3.57 19.91
C GLU A 105 11.20 4.01 18.50
N TRP A 106 10.20 3.35 17.92
CA TRP A 106 9.71 3.68 16.59
C TRP A 106 9.06 5.05 16.55
N SER A 107 9.40 5.83 15.53
CA SER A 107 8.78 7.12 15.29
C SER A 107 7.29 6.97 14.96
N SER A 108 6.50 8.02 15.21
CA SER A 108 5.06 8.03 14.88
C SER A 108 4.80 7.78 13.40
N LEU A 109 5.71 8.24 12.52
CA LEU A 109 5.59 7.99 11.08
C LEU A 109 5.80 6.51 10.76
N LEU A 110 6.77 5.86 11.40
CA LEU A 110 7.05 4.44 11.19
C LEU A 110 5.88 3.56 11.64
N TRP A 111 5.30 3.85 12.81
CA TRP A 111 4.07 3.19 13.27
C TRP A 111 2.94 3.37 12.26
N LEU A 112 2.74 4.59 11.76
CA LEU A 112 1.72 4.85 10.75
C LEU A 112 1.97 4.05 9.46
N THR A 113 3.22 3.96 8.99
CA THR A 113 3.58 3.19 7.80
C THR A 113 3.27 1.70 7.99
N PHE A 114 3.64 1.10 9.12
CA PHE A 114 3.34 -0.31 9.40
C PHE A 114 1.84 -0.58 9.53
N LEU A 115 1.13 0.23 10.31
CA LEU A 115 -0.31 0.06 10.48
C LEU A 115 -1.07 0.23 9.16
N THR A 116 -0.67 1.22 8.36
CA THR A 116 -1.25 1.42 7.03
C THR A 116 -0.93 0.24 6.12
N GLY A 117 0.33 -0.20 6.07
CA GLY A 117 0.77 -1.35 5.28
C GLY A 117 0.02 -2.64 5.62
N PHE A 118 -0.12 -2.97 6.91
CA PHE A 118 -0.90 -4.13 7.33
C PHE A 118 -2.40 -3.97 7.07
N SER A 119 -2.96 -2.77 7.24
CA SER A 119 -4.38 -2.50 6.94
C SER A 119 -4.72 -2.62 5.46
N LEU A 120 -3.73 -2.50 4.56
CA LEU A 120 -3.88 -2.77 3.13
C LEU A 120 -3.62 -4.23 2.81
N LEU A 121 -2.56 -4.81 3.38
CA LEU A 121 -2.15 -6.20 3.15
C LEU A 121 -3.24 -7.20 3.59
N ILE A 122 -3.73 -7.09 4.83
CA ILE A 122 -4.62 -8.10 5.42
C ILE A 122 -5.92 -8.24 4.61
N PRO A 123 -6.65 -7.16 4.25
CA PRO A 123 -7.83 -7.27 3.42
C PRO A 123 -7.55 -7.86 2.03
N ARG A 124 -6.41 -7.54 1.41
CA ARG A 124 -6.05 -8.11 0.10
C ARG A 124 -5.77 -9.61 0.20
N VAL A 125 -5.03 -10.05 1.22
CA VAL A 125 -4.80 -11.47 1.50
C VAL A 125 -6.12 -12.18 1.75
N ALA A 126 -6.97 -11.63 2.62
CA ALA A 126 -8.30 -12.19 2.91
C ALA A 126 -9.18 -12.27 1.64
N TRP A 127 -9.09 -11.26 0.77
CA TRP A 127 -9.80 -11.24 -0.51
C TRP A 127 -9.32 -12.35 -1.47
N HIS A 128 -8.01 -12.60 -1.55
CA HIS A 128 -7.45 -13.71 -2.33
C HIS A 128 -7.81 -15.09 -1.74
N MET A 129 -7.92 -15.19 -0.42
CA MET A 129 -8.44 -16.38 0.26
C MET A 129 -9.96 -16.58 0.07
N GLY A 130 -10.65 -15.62 -0.55
CA GLY A 130 -12.08 -15.72 -0.81
C GLY A 130 -12.97 -15.51 0.42
N VAL A 131 -12.45 -14.80 1.43
CA VAL A 131 -13.20 -14.44 2.64
C VAL A 131 -14.26 -13.41 2.29
N GLY A 132 -15.52 -13.66 2.69
CA GLY A 132 -16.62 -12.70 2.57
C GLY A 132 -17.12 -12.40 1.16
N ARG A 133 -16.81 -13.24 0.15
CA ARG A 133 -17.29 -13.07 -1.24
C ARG A 133 -17.54 -14.40 -1.96
N TYR A 134 -18.29 -14.34 -3.07
CA TYR A 134 -18.39 -15.44 -4.04
C TYR A 134 -17.03 -15.73 -4.67
N VAL A 135 -16.71 -17.02 -4.81
CA VAL A 135 -15.49 -17.51 -5.46
C VAL A 135 -15.90 -18.56 -6.48
N ASP A 136 -15.67 -18.30 -7.77
CA ASP A 136 -16.19 -19.19 -8.83
C ASP A 136 -15.68 -20.63 -8.69
N ARG A 137 -14.41 -20.80 -8.30
CA ARG A 137 -13.80 -22.13 -8.08
C ARG A 137 -14.45 -22.91 -6.92
N ARG A 138 -14.93 -22.22 -5.89
CA ARG A 138 -15.53 -22.82 -4.68
C ARG A 138 -17.03 -23.01 -4.85
N ASP A 139 -17.71 -21.97 -5.32
CA ASP A 139 -19.17 -21.85 -5.28
C ASP A 139 -19.83 -22.18 -6.64
N GLY A 140 -19.10 -22.05 -7.75
CA GLY A 140 -19.63 -22.26 -9.10
C GLY A 140 -19.94 -23.73 -9.44
N GLN A 141 -19.38 -24.70 -8.71
CA GLN A 141 -19.70 -26.12 -8.92
C GLN A 141 -21.15 -26.47 -8.56
N ALA A 142 -21.76 -25.74 -7.63
CA ALA A 142 -23.17 -25.93 -7.26
C ALA A 142 -24.13 -25.47 -8.37
N HIS A 143 -23.76 -24.46 -9.16
CA HIS A 143 -24.56 -23.96 -10.29
C HIS A 143 -24.37 -24.73 -11.59
N ARG A 144 -23.24 -25.42 -11.79
CA ARG A 144 -23.01 -26.23 -13.01
C ARG A 144 -23.66 -27.61 -12.98
N LYS A 145 -24.17 -28.04 -11.83
CA LYS A 145 -24.80 -29.36 -11.62
C LYS A 145 -26.34 -29.29 -11.52
N ALA A 146 -26.94 -28.11 -11.66
CA ALA A 146 -28.37 -27.88 -11.78
C ALA A 146 -28.72 -27.55 -13.23
#